data_AF-A0A4V5P234-F1
#
_entry.id   AF-A0A4V5P234-F1
#
_cell.length_a   1.000
_cell.length_b   1.000
_cell.length_c   1.000
_cell.angle_alpha   90.00
_cell.angle_beta   90.00
_cell.angle_gamma   90.00
#
_symmetry.space_group_name_H-M   'P 1'
#
loop_
_entity.id
_entity.type
_entity.pdbx_description
1 polymer ?
#
loop_
_entity_poly.entity_id
_entity_poly.type
_entity_poly.pdbx_seq_one_letter_code
_entity_poly.pdbx_strand_id
1 'polypeptide(L)'
;MLNNQILNQKVTEVFGVTKVAQEIIQQTDNAALILIETNKDYALVTVKDFTEQPIGGHDLFVEVRIQKSGNTLKEMGELIKFLQRDTNELVNQIQNKIYEYTEALNETAKNIGINSIVKL
;
A
#
# COMPACT_ATOMS: atom_id res chain seq x y z
N MET A 1 -14.60 5.01 -6.70
CA MET A 1 -14.33 4.80 -5.27
C MET A 1 -14.96 3.50 -4.82
N LEU A 2 -14.17 2.65 -4.15
CA LEU A 2 -14.65 1.40 -3.56
C LEU A 2 -15.88 1.62 -2.66
N ASN A 3 -16.93 0.82 -2.83
CA ASN A 3 -18.15 0.96 -2.04
C ASN A 3 -17.93 0.51 -0.58
N ASN A 4 -18.32 1.34 0.39
CA ASN A 4 -18.27 1.04 1.83
C ASN A 4 -18.97 -0.28 2.22
N GLN A 5 -20.02 -0.68 1.50
CA GLN A 5 -20.67 -1.97 1.70
C GLN A 5 -19.73 -3.15 1.41
N ILE A 6 -18.93 -3.04 0.35
CA ILE A 6 -17.97 -4.07 -0.05
C ILE A 6 -16.80 -4.12 0.93
N LEU A 7 -16.32 -2.96 1.37
CA LEU A 7 -15.31 -2.87 2.43
C LEU A 7 -15.78 -3.58 3.69
N ASN A 8 -16.98 -3.24 4.18
CA ASN A 8 -17.54 -3.84 5.39
C ASN A 8 -17.78 -5.35 5.24
N GLN A 9 -18.24 -5.80 4.06
CA GLN A 9 -18.39 -7.22 3.77
C GLN A 9 -17.04 -7.95 3.87
N LYS A 10 -16.00 -7.44 3.21
CA LYS A 10 -14.67 -8.07 3.18
C LYS A 10 -14.02 -8.09 4.57
N VAL A 11 -14.17 -7.01 5.32
CA VAL A 11 -13.72 -6.95 6.72
C VAL A 11 -14.46 -7.98 7.58
N THR A 12 -15.78 -8.12 7.40
CA THR A 12 -16.58 -9.13 8.12
C THR A 12 -16.13 -10.55 7.78
N GLU A 13 -15.87 -10.86 6.50
CA GLU A 13 -15.39 -12.17 6.03
C GLU A 13 -14.08 -12.57 6.72
N VAL A 14 -13.13 -11.64 6.85
CA VAL A 14 -11.79 -11.93 7.38
C VAL A 14 -11.73 -11.96 8.90
N PHE A 15 -12.41 -11.03 9.56
CA PHE A 15 -12.34 -10.91 11.03
C PHE A 15 -13.46 -11.68 11.76
N GLY A 16 -14.44 -12.22 11.03
CA GLY A 16 -15.52 -13.04 11.59
C GLY A 16 -16.47 -12.27 12.51
N VAL A 17 -16.53 -10.95 12.38
CA VAL A 17 -17.30 -10.06 13.25
C VAL A 17 -18.04 -9.02 12.41
N THR A 18 -19.31 -8.79 12.74
CA THR A 18 -20.20 -7.90 11.99
C THR A 18 -19.92 -6.42 12.19
N LYS A 19 -19.21 -6.05 13.27
CA LYS A 19 -18.71 -4.69 13.51
C LYS A 19 -17.36 -4.74 14.22
N VAL A 20 -16.38 -4.09 13.61
CA VAL A 20 -15.11 -3.69 14.21
C VAL A 20 -15.01 -2.18 14.17
N ALA A 21 -14.31 -1.60 15.13
CA ALA A 21 -13.88 -0.22 15.00
C ALA A 21 -12.87 -0.17 13.84
N GLN A 22 -13.14 0.68 12.86
CA GLN A 22 -12.30 0.83 11.69
C GLN A 22 -12.18 2.30 11.30
N GLU A 23 -11.01 2.68 10.80
CA GLU A 23 -10.72 4.01 10.27
C GLU A 23 -10.10 3.88 8.88
N ILE A 24 -10.64 4.60 7.90
CA ILE A 24 -10.10 4.60 6.54
C ILE A 24 -8.97 5.63 6.49
N ILE A 25 -7.73 5.16 6.37
CA ILE A 25 -6.54 6.02 6.29
C ILE A 25 -6.43 6.64 4.91
N GLN A 26 -6.69 5.85 3.87
CA GLN A 26 -6.60 6.28 2.47
C GLN A 26 -7.58 5.49 1.62
N GLN A 27 -8.21 6.16 0.65
CA GLN A 27 -9.11 5.51 -0.30
C GLN A 27 -8.89 6.09 -1.70
N THR A 28 -8.80 5.20 -2.67
CA THR A 28 -8.76 5.51 -4.10
C THR A 28 -9.98 4.89 -4.79
N ASP A 29 -10.03 4.96 -6.11
CA ASP A 29 -11.10 4.31 -6.86
C ASP A 29 -11.10 2.79 -6.70
N ASN A 30 -9.92 2.17 -6.65
CA ASN A 30 -9.74 0.72 -6.74
C ASN A 30 -9.04 0.12 -5.50
N ALA A 31 -8.72 0.93 -4.48
CA ALA A 31 -8.12 0.42 -3.25
C ALA A 31 -8.52 1.25 -2.02
N ALA A 32 -8.51 0.63 -0.85
CA ALA A 32 -8.64 1.32 0.43
C ALA A 32 -7.66 0.72 1.45
N LEU A 33 -6.97 1.60 2.18
CA LEU A 33 -6.15 1.26 3.33
C LEU A 33 -6.94 1.57 4.60
N ILE A 34 -7.15 0.55 5.43
CA ILE A 34 -8.03 0.61 6.60
C ILE A 34 -7.27 0.14 7.83
N LEU A 35 -7.35 0.92 8.91
CA LEU A 35 -6.96 0.49 10.24
C LEU A 35 -8.17 -0.15 10.91
N ILE A 36 -8.01 -1.36 11.43
CA ILE A 36 -9.04 -2.11 12.13
C ILE A 36 -8.56 -2.36 13.56
N GLU A 37 -9.40 -2.04 14.52
CA GLU A 37 -9.19 -2.37 15.92
C GLU A 37 -10.08 -3.56 16.30
N THR A 38 -9.44 -4.63 16.78
CA THR A 38 -10.11 -5.76 17.41
C THR A 38 -9.86 -5.77 18.92
N ASN A 39 -10.47 -6.72 19.62
CA ASN A 39 -10.19 -6.91 21.05
C ASN A 39 -8.73 -7.33 21.34
N LYS A 40 -8.02 -7.90 20.35
CA LYS A 40 -6.68 -8.50 20.55
C LYS A 40 -5.57 -7.76 19.83
N ASP A 41 -5.88 -7.06 18.75
CA ASP A 41 -4.87 -6.42 17.90
C ASP A 41 -5.41 -5.20 17.16
N TYR A 42 -4.47 -4.45 16.60
CA TYR A 42 -4.69 -3.54 15.50
C TYR A 42 -4.25 -4.22 14.21
N ALA A 43 -5.08 -4.19 13.18
CA ALA A 43 -4.76 -4.73 11.87
C ALA A 43 -4.79 -3.59 10.85
N LEU A 44 -3.75 -3.50 10.03
CA LEU A 44 -3.78 -2.67 8.83
C LEU A 44 -4.12 -3.58 7.66
N VAL A 45 -5.16 -3.22 6.92
CA VAL A 45 -5.62 -4.02 5.78
C VAL A 45 -5.75 -3.15 4.55
N THR A 46 -5.42 -3.74 3.41
CA THR A 46 -5.70 -3.16 2.10
C THR A 46 -6.79 -3.97 1.44
N VAL A 47 -7.89 -3.32 1.07
CA VAL A 47 -8.88 -3.92 0.17
C VAL A 47 -8.62 -3.39 -1.23
N LYS A 48 -8.47 -4.29 -2.21
CA LYS A 48 -8.25 -3.95 -3.62
C LYS A 48 -9.38 -4.49 -4.47
N ASP A 49 -9.84 -3.68 -5.41
CA ASP A 49 -10.79 -4.06 -6.45
C ASP A 49 -10.03 -4.51 -7.69
N PHE A 50 -10.25 -5.77 -8.07
CA PHE A 50 -9.71 -6.40 -9.28
C PHE A 50 -10.81 -6.69 -10.30
N THR A 51 -12.00 -6.08 -10.20
CA THR A 51 -13.11 -6.32 -11.14
C THR A 51 -12.75 -6.04 -12.61
N GLU A 52 -11.78 -5.16 -12.88
CA GLU A 52 -11.24 -4.93 -14.23
C GLU A 52 -10.19 -5.97 -14.68
N GLN A 53 -9.80 -6.92 -13.82
CA GLN A 53 -8.82 -7.97 -14.12
C GLN A 53 -9.49 -9.32 -14.46
N PRO A 54 -8.80 -10.22 -15.20
CA PRO A 54 -9.38 -11.49 -15.69
C PRO A 54 -9.88 -12.45 -14.61
N ILE A 55 -9.46 -12.26 -13.36
CA ILE A 55 -9.80 -13.11 -12.20
C ILE A 55 -10.69 -12.30 -11.22
N GLY A 56 -11.66 -11.58 -11.80
CA GLY A 56 -12.34 -10.44 -11.17
C GLY A 56 -12.99 -10.70 -9.81
N GLY A 57 -12.77 -9.76 -8.89
CA GLY A 57 -13.33 -9.75 -7.54
C GLY A 57 -12.75 -8.63 -6.68
N HIS A 58 -13.21 -8.54 -5.43
CA HIS A 58 -12.58 -7.68 -4.41
C HIS A 58 -11.86 -8.59 -3.41
N ASP A 59 -10.59 -8.32 -3.18
CA ASP A 59 -9.78 -9.08 -2.21
C ASP A 59 -9.29 -8.18 -1.07
N LEU A 60 -9.17 -8.79 0.11
CA LEU A 60 -8.65 -8.16 1.30
C LEU A 60 -7.30 -8.77 1.64
N PHE A 61 -6.30 -7.90 1.72
CA PHE A 61 -4.94 -8.24 2.10
C PHE A 61 -4.69 -7.70 3.51
N VAL A 62 -4.30 -8.57 4.43
CA VAL A 62 -3.88 -8.15 5.76
C VAL A 62 -2.39 -7.81 5.68
N GLU A 63 -2.08 -6.52 5.73
CA GLU A 63 -0.71 -6.01 5.54
C GLU A 63 0.10 -6.19 6.83
N VAL A 64 -0.50 -5.87 7.98
CA VAL A 64 0.12 -6.08 9.30
C VAL A 64 -0.92 -6.34 10.39
N ARG A 65 -0.54 -7.13 11.40
CA ARG A 65 -1.27 -7.27 12.66
C ARG A 65 -0.35 -7.02 13.85
N ILE A 66 -0.76 -6.15 14.74
CA ILE A 66 -0.01 -5.76 15.94
C ILE A 66 -0.85 -6.09 17.16
N GLN A 67 -0.39 -7.06 17.95
CA GLN A 67 -1.09 -7.47 19.17
C GLN A 67 -1.06 -6.36 20.21
N LYS A 68 -2.20 -6.16 20.87
CA LYS A 68 -2.33 -5.25 22.01
C LYS A 68 -1.52 -5.80 23.17
N SER A 69 -0.54 -5.01 23.58
CA SER A 69 0.37 -5.25 24.70
C SER A 69 0.03 -4.39 25.93
N GLY A 70 -0.85 -3.40 25.77
CA GLY A 70 -1.14 -2.39 26.80
C GLY A 70 -0.16 -1.22 26.79
N ASN A 71 0.84 -1.23 25.89
CA ASN A 71 1.74 -0.11 25.64
C ASN A 71 1.40 0.53 24.30
N THR A 72 0.46 1.47 24.33
CA THR A 72 -0.07 2.15 23.15
C THR A 72 1.02 2.85 22.34
N LEU A 73 2.01 3.48 22.99
CA LEU A 73 3.08 4.18 22.28
C LEU A 73 3.94 3.21 21.44
N LYS A 74 4.25 2.03 22.00
CA LYS A 74 4.98 0.99 21.27
C LYS A 74 4.16 0.47 20.09
N GLU A 75 2.87 0.21 20.30
CA GLU A 75 1.95 -0.28 19.27
C GLU A 75 1.83 0.71 18.09
N MET A 76 1.66 2.00 18.39
CA MET A 76 1.64 3.06 17.37
C MET A 76 2.99 3.20 16.66
N GLY A 77 4.10 3.10 17.38
CA GLY A 77 5.44 3.12 16.80
C GLY A 77 5.67 1.99 15.79
N GLU A 78 5.19 0.79 16.08
CA GLU A 78 5.28 -0.34 15.16
C GLU A 78 4.36 -0.17 13.93
N LEU A 79 3.16 0.39 14.09
CA LEU A 79 2.28 0.75 12.95
C LEU A 79 2.95 1.77 12.02
N ILE A 80 3.55 2.82 12.57
CA ILE A 80 4.21 3.88 11.79
C ILE A 80 5.43 3.33 11.03
N LYS A 81 6.25 2.49 11.68
CA LYS A 81 7.41 1.85 11.02
C LYS A 81 6.98 1.03 9.81
N PHE A 82 5.87 0.30 9.90
CA PHE A 82 5.34 -0.47 8.79
C PHE A 82 4.94 0.44 7.62
N LEU A 83 4.14 1.47 7.87
CA LEU A 83 3.70 2.43 6.85
C LEU A 83 4.88 3.12 6.13
N GLN A 84 5.97 3.38 6.85
CA GLN A 84 7.18 3.98 6.28
C GLN A 84 8.05 3.01 5.48
N ARG A 85 8.02 1.70 5.80
CA ARG A 85 8.86 0.70 5.14
C ARG A 85 8.56 0.61 3.64
N ASP A 86 7.28 0.62 3.28
CA ASP A 86 6.85 0.57 1.88
C ASP A 86 7.25 1.81 1.10
N THR A 87 7.36 2.97 1.76
CA THR A 87 7.74 4.23 1.12
C THR A 87 9.19 4.21 0.68
N ASN A 88 10.11 3.69 1.50
CA ASN A 88 11.53 3.62 1.15
C ASN A 88 11.78 2.64 -0.01
N GLU A 89 11.08 1.51 -0.03
CA GLU A 89 11.19 0.54 -1.11
C GLU A 89 10.64 1.09 -2.43
N LEU A 90 9.47 1.75 -2.39
CA LEU A 90 8.90 2.45 -3.56
C LEU A 90 9.81 3.57 -4.07
N VAL A 91 10.37 4.39 -3.17
CA VAL A 91 11.32 5.45 -3.54
C VAL A 91 12.54 4.85 -4.24
N ASN A 92 13.11 3.77 -3.71
CA ASN A 92 14.23 3.08 -4.34
C ASN A 92 13.87 2.52 -5.72
N GLN A 93 12.68 1.91 -5.87
CA GLN A 93 12.22 1.40 -7.18
C GLN A 93 12.03 2.52 -8.21
N ILE A 94 11.46 3.66 -7.80
CA ILE A 94 11.29 4.83 -8.66
C ILE A 94 12.66 5.42 -9.04
N GLN A 95 13.58 5.55 -8.09
CA GLN A 95 14.93 6.04 -8.34
C GLN A 95 15.68 5.14 -9.33
N ASN A 96 15.57 3.82 -9.20
CA ASN A 96 16.17 2.87 -10.14
C ASN A 96 15.58 3.04 -11.55
N LYS A 97 14.25 3.17 -11.68
CA LYS A 97 13.63 3.43 -12.99
C LYS A 97 14.05 4.76 -13.61
N ILE A 98 14.16 5.83 -12.82
CA ILE A 98 14.66 7.12 -13.28
C ILE A 98 16.10 6.98 -13.80
N TYR A 99 16.93 6.25 -13.06
CA TYR A 99 18.31 5.97 -13.46
C TYR A 99 18.36 5.19 -14.79
N GLU A 100 17.62 4.08 -14.90
CA GLU A 100 17.53 3.28 -16.13
C GLU A 100 17.09 4.11 -17.34
N TYR A 101 16.04 4.92 -17.19
CA TYR A 101 15.58 5.81 -18.26
C TYR A 101 16.60 6.89 -18.62
N THR A 102 17.32 7.42 -17.63
CA THR A 102 18.36 8.44 -17.87
C THR A 102 19.55 7.83 -18.63
N GLU A 103 19.97 6.61 -18.27
CA GLU A 103 21.02 5.88 -19.00
C GLU A 103 20.60 5.59 -20.44
N ALA A 104 19.39 5.05 -20.64
CA ALA A 104 18.87 4.79 -21.99
C ALA A 104 18.78 6.05 -22.87
N LEU A 105 18.37 7.18 -22.27
CA LEU A 105 18.37 8.48 -22.92
C LEU A 105 19.78 8.95 -23.27
N ASN A 106 20.75 8.80 -22.35
CA ASN A 106 22.15 9.15 -22.58
C ASN A 106 22.81 8.26 -23.66
N GLU A 107 22.51 6.97 -23.70
CA GLU A 107 22.96 6.07 -24.77
C GLU A 107 22.36 6.49 -26.12
N THR A 108 21.06 6.78 -26.16
CA THR A 108 20.39 7.29 -27.36
C THR A 108 21.01 8.60 -27.82
N ALA A 109 21.30 9.51 -26.88
CA ALA A 109 21.98 10.79 -27.14
C ALA A 109 23.34 10.58 -27.82
N LYS A 110 24.17 9.69 -27.24
CA LYS A 110 25.49 9.36 -27.78
C LYS A 110 25.38 8.81 -29.20
N ASN A 111 24.39 7.94 -29.45
CA ASN A 111 24.12 7.37 -30.76
C ASN A 111 23.71 8.41 -31.82
N ILE A 112 23.15 9.56 -31.41
CA ILE A 112 22.78 10.68 -32.30
C ILE A 112 23.78 11.86 -32.23
N GLY A 113 24.96 11.67 -31.63
CA GLY A 113 26.03 12.67 -31.58
C GLY A 113 25.87 13.75 -30.49
N ILE A 114 24.97 13.54 -29.52
CA ILE A 114 24.81 14.38 -28.33
C ILE A 114 25.56 13.72 -27.16
N ASN A 115 26.58 14.38 -26.62
CA ASN A 115 27.46 13.78 -25.60
C ASN A 115 26.76 13.45 -24.27
N SER A 116 25.68 14.15 -23.91
CA SER A 116 24.83 13.90 -22.73
C SER A 116 23.58 14.79 -22.79
N ILE A 117 22.43 14.27 -22.36
CA ILE A 117 21.19 15.06 -22.23
C ILE A 117 20.99 15.53 -20.78
N VAL A 118 21.53 14.79 -19.81
CA VAL A 118 21.49 15.10 -18.37
C VAL A 118 22.81 14.66 -17.72
N LYS A 119 23.41 15.54 -16.89
CA LYS A 119 24.47 15.18 -15.95
C LYS A 119 23.81 14.79 -14.62
N LEU A 120 23.87 13.51 -14.27
CA LEU A 120 23.67 13.05 -12.90
C LEU A 120 24.97 13.20 -12.11
#